data_AF-A0A060Z8T5-F1
#
_entry.id   AF-A0A060Z8T5-F1
#
_cell.length_a   1.000
_cell.length_b   1.000
_cell.length_c   1.000
_cell.angle_alpha   90.00
_cell.angle_beta   90.00
_cell.angle_gamma   90.00
#
_symmetry.space_group_name_H-M   'P 1'
#
loop_
_entity.id
_entity.type
_entity.pdbx_description
1 polymer ?
#
loop_
_entity_poly.entity_id
_entity_poly.type
_entity_poly.pdbx_seq_one_letter_code
_entity_poly.pdbx_strand_id
1 'polypeptide(L)'
;MIVFPSRKSNEEALKERRRVTGLLNMTEPSLLQFYVSRQWLNKFKTFAEPGPISNDNFLCSHGGVPPAKAAFIDDLVVMLPQNVWDHLYSRYGGGPAVNHLYVCHTCQTEIEKLEKRRKTELDMFVRVRRNMVGMASNLQLKLEV
;
A
#
# COMPACT_ATOMS: atom_id res chain seq x y z
N MET A 1 -26.26 -8.12 -6.21
CA MET A 1 -26.49 -8.50 -7.62
C MET A 1 -25.14 -8.76 -8.25
N ILE A 2 -24.89 -9.97 -8.76
CA ILE A 2 -23.70 -10.25 -9.58
C ILE A 2 -24.08 -9.87 -11.00
N VAL A 3 -23.47 -8.82 -11.55
CA VAL A 3 -23.66 -8.43 -12.95
C VAL A 3 -22.81 -9.39 -13.78
N PHE A 4 -23.44 -10.24 -14.59
CA PHE A 4 -22.74 -11.03 -15.58
C PHE A 4 -22.28 -10.10 -16.72
N PRO A 5 -20.98 -10.07 -17.06
CA PRO A 5 -20.51 -9.27 -18.18
C PRO A 5 -21.17 -9.75 -19.48
N SER A 6 -21.79 -8.83 -20.21
CA SER A 6 -22.34 -9.14 -21.53
C SER A 6 -21.20 -9.41 -22.54
N ARG A 7 -21.47 -10.20 -23.59
CA ARG A 7 -20.47 -10.45 -24.65
C ARG A 7 -19.92 -9.15 -25.26
N LYS A 8 -20.77 -8.12 -25.41
CA LYS A 8 -20.39 -6.79 -25.93
C LYS A 8 -19.38 -6.09 -25.00
N SER A 9 -19.64 -6.07 -23.70
CA SER A 9 -18.73 -5.49 -22.69
C SER A 9 -17.34 -6.16 -22.71
N ASN A 10 -17.29 -7.47 -22.94
CA ASN A 10 -16.00 -8.18 -23.04
C ASN A 10 -15.21 -7.83 -24.31
N GLU A 11 -15.89 -7.65 -25.46
CA GLU A 11 -15.22 -7.24 -26.70
C GLU A 11 -14.68 -5.82 -26.63
N GLU A 12 -15.44 -4.91 -26.01
CA GLU A 12 -15.00 -3.54 -25.73
C GLU A 12 -13.78 -3.52 -24.81
N ALA A 13 -13.78 -4.35 -23.76
CA ALA A 13 -12.62 -4.49 -22.88
C ALA A 13 -11.37 -5.00 -23.61
N LEU A 14 -11.51 -5.96 -24.54
CA LEU A 14 -10.40 -6.43 -25.36
C LEU A 14 -9.88 -5.35 -26.31
N LYS A 15 -10.78 -4.58 -26.93
CA LYS A 15 -10.41 -3.44 -27.77
C LYS A 15 -9.66 -2.39 -26.97
N GLU A 16 -10.09 -2.16 -25.73
CA GLU A 16 -9.46 -1.20 -24.85
C GLU A 16 -8.06 -1.64 -24.41
N ARG A 17 -7.89 -2.90 -24.03
CA ARG A 17 -6.56 -3.46 -23.72
C ARG A 17 -5.62 -3.32 -24.91
N ARG A 18 -6.08 -3.60 -26.13
CA ARG A 18 -5.29 -3.39 -27.35
C ARG A 18 -4.89 -1.93 -27.56
N ARG A 19 -5.80 -0.99 -27.30
CA ARG A 19 -5.53 0.45 -27.39
C ARG A 19 -4.44 0.87 -26.39
N VAL A 20 -4.54 0.44 -25.14
CA VAL A 20 -3.54 0.74 -24.10
C VAL A 20 -2.17 0.16 -24.46
N THR A 21 -2.12 -1.08 -24.96
CA THR A 21 -0.86 -1.66 -25.47
C THR A 21 -0.30 -0.86 -26.65
N GLY A 22 -1.15 -0.40 -27.56
CA GLY A 22 -0.72 0.47 -28.67
C GLY A 22 -0.12 1.79 -28.18
N LEU A 23 -0.75 2.42 -27.19
CA LEU A 23 -0.25 3.67 -26.59
C LEU A 23 1.10 3.49 -25.92
N LEU A 24 1.34 2.34 -25.27
CA LEU A 24 2.64 2.00 -24.67
C LEU A 24 3.77 1.85 -25.70
N ASN A 25 3.45 1.46 -26.93
CA ASN A 25 4.45 1.30 -28.00
C ASN A 25 4.79 2.60 -28.72
N MET A 26 3.96 3.64 -28.55
CA MET A 26 4.12 4.96 -29.18
C MET A 26 4.73 5.99 -28.20
N THR A 27 5.38 5.52 -27.14
CA THR A 27 5.85 6.39 -26.06
C THR A 27 7.13 7.09 -26.46
N GLU A 28 7.01 8.39 -26.71
CA GLU A 28 8.14 9.33 -26.65
C GLU A 28 8.51 9.60 -25.18
N PRO A 29 9.75 10.03 -24.88
CA PRO A 29 10.13 10.44 -23.54
C PRO A 29 9.23 11.57 -23.04
N SER A 30 8.32 11.28 -22.10
CA SER A 30 7.47 12.28 -21.47
C SER A 30 8.18 12.90 -20.25
N LEU A 31 7.94 14.19 -20.01
CA LEU A 31 8.46 14.90 -18.84
C LEU A 31 7.90 14.34 -17.52
N LEU A 32 6.74 13.70 -17.57
CA LEU A 32 6.06 13.12 -16.41
C LEU A 32 5.84 11.61 -16.60
N GLN A 33 5.88 10.90 -15.49
CA GLN A 33 5.55 9.48 -15.36
C GLN A 33 4.59 9.32 -14.19
N PHE A 34 3.73 8.31 -14.28
CA PHE A 34 2.72 8.04 -13.25
C PHE A 34 2.84 6.61 -12.72
N TYR A 35 2.59 6.42 -11.44
CA TYR A 35 2.58 5.12 -10.79
C TYR A 35 1.14 4.66 -10.58
N VAL A 36 0.86 3.43 -11.01
CA VAL A 36 -0.45 2.80 -10.86
C VAL A 36 -0.31 1.46 -10.16
N SER A 37 -1.30 1.14 -9.33
CA SER A 37 -1.37 -0.13 -8.61
C SER A 37 -1.39 -1.31 -9.58
N ARG A 38 -0.47 -2.26 -9.41
CA ARG A 38 -0.48 -3.56 -10.12
C ARG A 38 -1.80 -4.29 -9.90
N GLN A 39 -2.39 -4.17 -8.70
CA GLN A 39 -3.67 -4.80 -8.41
C GLN A 39 -4.78 -4.23 -9.30
N TRP A 40 -4.84 -2.91 -9.48
CA TRP A 40 -5.81 -2.31 -10.38
C TRP A 40 -5.52 -2.68 -11.84
N LEU A 41 -4.25 -2.66 -12.25
CA LEU A 41 -3.89 -3.06 -13.60
C LEU A 41 -4.23 -4.54 -13.90
N ASN A 42 -4.12 -5.42 -12.92
CA ASN A 42 -4.56 -6.81 -13.04
C ASN A 42 -6.09 -6.89 -13.20
N LYS A 43 -6.85 -6.05 -12.49
CA LYS A 43 -8.30 -5.94 -12.73
C LYS A 43 -8.58 -5.49 -14.15
N PHE A 44 -7.89 -4.46 -14.65
CA PHE A 44 -8.02 -3.97 -16.03
C PHE A 44 -7.76 -5.08 -17.08
N LYS A 45 -6.74 -5.90 -16.84
CA LYS A 45 -6.37 -7.01 -17.75
C LYS A 45 -7.40 -8.16 -17.75
N THR A 46 -8.17 -8.33 -16.69
CA THR A 46 -9.00 -9.54 -16.49
C THR A 46 -10.49 -9.26 -16.50
N PHE A 47 -10.94 -8.16 -15.91
CA PHE A 47 -12.34 -7.78 -15.80
C PHE A 47 -12.74 -6.90 -16.99
N ALA A 48 -13.99 -7.04 -17.44
CA ALA A 48 -14.54 -6.14 -18.45
C ALA A 48 -14.73 -4.72 -17.88
N GLU A 49 -15.12 -4.64 -16.60
CA GLU A 49 -15.29 -3.42 -15.82
C GLU A 49 -14.34 -3.44 -14.61
N PRO A 50 -13.12 -2.87 -14.70
CA PRO A 50 -12.17 -2.87 -13.60
C PRO A 50 -12.54 -1.90 -12.46
N GLY A 51 -13.48 -0.98 -12.72
CA GLY A 51 -13.82 0.12 -11.84
C GLY A 51 -12.79 1.26 -11.84
N PRO A 52 -12.99 2.29 -10.99
CA PRO A 52 -12.09 3.44 -10.91
C PRO A 52 -10.67 3.06 -10.50
N ILE A 53 -9.68 3.85 -10.93
CA ILE A 53 -8.28 3.65 -10.52
C ILE A 53 -8.18 3.89 -9.01
N SER A 54 -7.57 2.94 -8.30
CA SER A 54 -7.26 3.07 -6.87
C SER A 54 -5.80 2.69 -6.63
N ASN A 55 -5.10 3.61 -5.95
CA ASN A 55 -3.70 3.48 -5.58
C ASN A 55 -3.51 3.21 -4.07
N ASP A 56 -4.59 2.94 -3.35
CA ASP A 56 -4.61 2.76 -1.90
C ASP A 56 -3.86 1.51 -1.43
N ASN A 57 -3.58 0.56 -2.35
CA ASN A 57 -2.76 -0.60 -2.02
C ASN A 57 -1.33 -0.19 -1.65
N PHE A 58 -0.76 0.84 -2.29
CA PHE A 58 0.62 1.24 -2.00
C PHE A 58 0.73 2.61 -1.33
N LEU A 59 -0.37 3.33 -1.14
CA LEU A 59 -0.43 4.60 -0.41
C LEU A 59 -1.09 4.45 0.95
N CYS A 60 -0.65 5.24 1.92
CA CYS A 60 -1.42 5.51 3.13
C CYS A 60 -2.39 6.67 2.90
N SER A 61 -3.25 6.93 3.89
CA SER A 61 -4.16 8.08 3.90
C SER A 61 -3.47 9.45 3.84
N HIS A 62 -2.17 9.52 4.14
CA HIS A 62 -1.36 10.74 4.01
C HIS A 62 -0.79 10.95 2.59
N GLY A 63 -1.04 10.03 1.66
CA GLY A 63 -0.58 10.10 0.28
C GLY A 63 0.86 9.63 0.03
N GLY A 64 1.56 9.12 1.06
CA GLY A 64 2.90 8.53 0.92
C GLY A 64 2.89 7.00 0.99
N VAL A 65 4.01 6.38 0.63
CA VAL A 65 4.20 4.93 0.76
C VAL A 65 4.36 4.56 2.24
N PRO A 66 3.55 3.63 2.79
CA PRO A 66 3.74 3.15 4.17
C PRO A 66 5.16 2.58 4.35
N PRO A 67 5.88 2.87 5.45
CA PRO A 67 7.24 2.38 5.66
C PRO A 67 7.39 0.85 5.50
N ALA A 68 6.41 0.09 6.00
CA ALA A 68 6.38 -1.36 5.88
C ALA A 68 6.31 -1.87 4.44
N LYS A 69 5.88 -1.05 3.47
CA LYS A 69 5.77 -1.40 2.04
C LYS A 69 6.93 -0.87 1.20
N ALA A 70 7.73 0.05 1.74
CA ALA A 70 8.79 0.73 1.00
C ALA A 70 9.81 -0.26 0.39
N ALA A 71 10.14 -1.33 1.11
CA ALA A 71 11.12 -2.33 0.68
C ALA A 71 10.69 -3.15 -0.55
N PHE A 72 9.40 -3.20 -0.87
CA PHE A 72 8.85 -3.99 -1.98
C PHE A 72 7.88 -3.16 -2.83
N ILE A 73 8.07 -1.83 -2.88
CA ILE A 73 7.17 -0.93 -3.60
C ILE A 73 7.09 -1.25 -5.09
N ASP A 74 8.20 -1.67 -5.71
CA ASP A 74 8.28 -2.03 -7.12
C ASP A 74 7.39 -3.24 -7.48
N ASP A 75 7.11 -4.11 -6.49
CA ASP A 75 6.19 -5.25 -6.62
C ASP A 75 4.72 -4.85 -6.51
N LEU A 76 4.43 -3.59 -6.12
CA LEU A 76 3.08 -3.06 -5.96
C LEU A 76 2.68 -2.11 -7.08
N VAL A 77 3.64 -1.44 -7.71
CA VAL A 77 3.38 -0.37 -8.69
C VAL A 77 3.85 -0.73 -10.09
N VAL A 78 3.22 -0.12 -11.09
CA VAL A 78 3.69 -0.05 -12.47
C VAL A 78 3.83 1.41 -12.85
N MET A 79 4.97 1.75 -13.43
CA MET A 79 5.18 3.06 -14.03
C MET A 79 4.53 3.10 -15.42
N LEU A 80 3.71 4.13 -15.64
CA LEU A 80 3.03 4.40 -16.88
C LEU A 80 3.51 5.74 -17.46
N PRO A 81 3.77 5.79 -18.76
CA PRO A 81 3.96 7.05 -19.48
C PRO A 81 2.72 7.93 -19.40
N GLN A 82 2.91 9.24 -19.51
CA GLN A 82 1.83 10.22 -19.32
C GLN A 82 0.64 9.99 -20.25
N ASN A 83 0.86 9.72 -21.55
CA ASN A 83 -0.22 9.47 -22.51
C ASN A 83 -1.10 8.27 -22.14
N VAL A 84 -0.50 7.22 -21.57
CA VAL A 84 -1.23 6.03 -21.11
C VAL A 84 -2.01 6.35 -19.85
N TRP A 85 -1.40 7.08 -18.91
CA TRP A 85 -2.09 7.54 -17.71
C TRP A 85 -3.30 8.41 -18.04
N ASP A 86 -3.13 9.45 -18.87
CA ASP A 86 -4.19 10.39 -19.23
C ASP A 86 -5.37 9.66 -19.87
N HIS A 87 -5.09 8.70 -20.75
CA HIS A 87 -6.12 7.87 -21.38
C HIS A 87 -6.89 7.01 -20.36
N LEU A 88 -6.17 6.31 -19.48
CA LEU A 88 -6.79 5.48 -18.44
C LEU A 88 -7.59 6.32 -17.45
N TYR A 89 -7.03 7.44 -16.99
CA TYR A 89 -7.69 8.33 -16.05
C TYR A 89 -8.94 8.98 -16.66
N SER A 90 -8.87 9.44 -17.91
CA SER A 90 -10.04 10.00 -18.61
C SER A 90 -11.19 9.00 -18.73
N ARG A 91 -10.90 7.70 -18.82
CA ARG A 91 -11.94 6.66 -18.99
C ARG A 91 -12.47 6.12 -17.66
N TYR A 92 -11.59 5.84 -16.71
CA TYR A 92 -11.94 5.14 -15.48
C TYR A 92 -12.04 6.05 -14.26
N GLY A 93 -11.44 7.24 -14.32
CA GLY A 93 -11.36 8.17 -13.19
C GLY A 93 -10.69 7.54 -11.96
N GLY A 94 -11.09 8.02 -10.78
CA GLY A 94 -10.55 7.57 -9.50
C GLY A 94 -9.36 8.41 -9.02
N GLY A 95 -8.40 7.78 -8.36
CA GLY A 95 -7.20 8.44 -7.85
C GLY A 95 -6.62 7.82 -6.58
N PRO A 96 -5.68 8.51 -5.93
CA PRO A 96 -5.03 9.76 -6.39
C PRO A 96 -4.06 9.52 -7.57
N ALA A 97 -3.77 10.59 -8.33
CA ALA A 97 -2.68 10.57 -9.31
C ALA A 97 -1.34 10.58 -8.56
N VAL A 98 -0.39 9.72 -8.98
CA VAL A 98 0.89 9.57 -8.29
C VAL A 98 2.01 9.72 -9.31
N ASN A 99 2.78 10.80 -9.22
CA ASN A 99 3.97 11.04 -10.05
C ASN A 99 5.28 10.83 -9.29
N HIS A 100 5.22 10.74 -7.96
CA HIS A 100 6.38 10.52 -7.10
C HIS A 100 6.04 9.56 -5.97
N LEU A 101 7.00 8.70 -5.63
CA LEU A 101 6.93 7.79 -4.50
C LEU A 101 7.87 8.28 -3.41
N TYR A 102 7.34 8.48 -2.21
CA TYR A 102 8.11 8.83 -1.03
C TYR A 102 7.60 8.03 0.17
N VAL A 103 8.52 7.65 1.05
CA VAL A 103 8.14 7.00 2.31
C VAL A 103 7.42 8.03 3.18
N CYS A 104 6.25 7.65 3.70
CA CYS A 104 5.44 8.54 4.51
C CYS A 104 6.08 8.79 5.88
N HIS A 105 6.56 10.02 6.10
CA HIS A 105 7.16 10.43 7.37
C HIS A 105 6.17 10.37 8.54
N THR A 106 4.92 10.79 8.34
CA THR A 106 3.88 10.71 9.38
C THR A 106 3.69 9.27 9.85
N CYS A 107 3.57 8.31 8.93
CA CYS A 107 3.46 6.89 9.29
C CYS A 107 4.72 6.39 10.02
N GLN A 108 5.91 6.79 9.57
CA GLN A 108 7.18 6.45 10.22
C GLN A 108 7.21 6.90 11.68
N THR A 109 6.88 8.17 11.94
CA THR A 109 6.86 8.74 13.29
C THR A 109 5.85 8.03 14.19
N GLU A 110 4.67 7.70 13.69
CA GLU A 110 3.66 7.00 14.49
C GLU A 110 4.08 5.57 14.83
N ILE A 111 4.77 4.87 13.92
CA ILE A 111 5.37 3.55 14.19
C ILE A 111 6.43 3.67 15.29
N GLU A 112 7.37 4.59 15.17
CA GLU A 112 8.44 4.80 16.15
C GLU A 112 7.91 5.15 17.55
N LYS A 113 6.90 6.04 17.61
CA LYS A 113 6.22 6.37 18.87
C LYS A 113 5.57 5.14 19.49
N LEU A 114 4.91 4.32 18.69
CA LEU A 114 4.24 3.12 19.16
C LEU A 114 5.25 2.07 19.66
N GLU A 115 6.35 1.87 18.95
CA GLU A 115 7.43 0.97 19.37
C GLU A 115 8.10 1.43 20.67
N LYS A 116 8.36 2.74 20.81
CA LYS A 116 8.90 3.31 22.05
C LYS A 116 7.97 3.10 23.24
N ARG A 117 6.66 3.30 23.05
CA ARG A 117 5.64 3.03 24.08
C ARG A 117 5.65 1.55 24.48
N ARG A 118 5.57 0.64 23.50
CA ARG A 118 5.63 -0.82 23.74
C ARG A 118 6.88 -1.24 24.50
N LYS A 119 8.05 -0.69 24.15
CA LYS A 119 9.30 -0.97 24.84
C LYS A 119 9.26 -0.51 26.30
N THR A 120 8.76 0.70 26.54
CA THR A 120 8.65 1.27 27.90
C THR A 120 7.69 0.46 28.76
N GLU A 121 6.55 0.05 28.21
CA GLU A 121 5.56 -0.80 28.88
C GLU A 121 6.15 -2.18 29.22
N LEU A 122 6.88 -2.80 28.28
CA LEU A 122 7.56 -4.07 28.51
C LEU A 122 8.65 -3.97 29.58
N ASP A 123 9.49 -2.94 29.51
CA ASP A 123 10.56 -2.71 30.49
C ASP A 123 9.98 -2.49 31.90
N MET A 124 8.88 -1.74 32.01
CA MET A 124 8.15 -1.56 33.27
C MET A 124 7.60 -2.89 33.78
N PHE A 125 6.96 -3.69 32.92
CA PHE A 125 6.42 -4.99 33.29
C PHE A 125 7.51 -5.96 33.78
N VAL A 126 8.64 -6.04 33.07
CA VAL A 126 9.78 -6.87 33.45
C VAL A 126 10.37 -6.41 34.79
N ARG A 127 10.50 -5.10 35.02
CA ARG A 127 10.99 -4.54 36.28
C ARG A 127 10.06 -4.89 37.45
N VAL A 128 8.75 -4.71 37.28
CA VAL A 128 7.77 -5.05 38.31
C VAL A 128 7.80 -6.54 38.62
N ARG A 129 7.85 -7.42 37.61
CA ARG A 129 7.97 -8.87 37.83
C ARG A 129 9.25 -9.26 38.57
N ARG A 130 10.41 -8.70 38.20
CA ARG A 130 11.67 -8.96 38.92
C ARG A 130 11.57 -8.54 40.38
N ASN A 131 11.00 -7.37 40.66
CA ASN A 131 10.80 -6.89 42.03
C ASN A 131 9.89 -7.82 42.83
N MET A 132 8.76 -8.25 42.26
CA MET A 132 7.83 -9.17 42.92
C MET A 132 8.49 -10.52 43.26
N VAL A 133 9.25 -11.10 42.33
CA VAL A 133 10.00 -12.34 42.57
C VAL A 133 11.04 -12.12 43.67
N GLY A 134 11.81 -11.03 43.62
CA GLY A 134 12.80 -10.71 44.65
C GLY A 134 12.20 -10.47 46.04
N MET A 135 11.00 -9.91 46.12
CA MET A 135 10.26 -9.77 47.38
C MET A 135 9.81 -11.13 47.93
N ALA A 136 9.31 -12.01 47.08
CA ALA A 136 8.91 -13.37 47.47
C ALA A 136 10.10 -14.18 48.00
N SER A 137 11.25 -14.14 47.32
CA SER A 137 12.47 -14.83 47.77
C SER A 137 13.00 -14.30 49.10
N ASN A 138 12.93 -12.99 49.34
CA ASN A 138 13.32 -12.39 50.62
C ASN A 138 12.35 -12.68 51.77
N LEU A 139 11.06 -12.90 51.48
CA LEU A 139 10.11 -13.37 52.49
C LEU A 139 10.37 -14.82 52.88
N GLN A 140 10.71 -15.69 51.93
CA GLN A 140 11.03 -17.10 52.19
C GLN A 140 12.24 -17.23 53.15
N LEU A 141 13.32 -16.47 52.89
CA LEU A 141 14.52 -16.46 53.73
C LEU A 141 14.30 -15.92 55.15
N LYS A 142 13.28 -15.08 55.37
CA LYS A 142 12.93 -14.56 56.71
C LYS A 142 12.06 -15.50 57.53
N LEU A 143 11.48 -16.54 56.91
CA LEU A 143 10.66 -17.55 57.58
C LEU A 143 11.48 -18.80 57.96
N GLU A 144 12.69 -18.94 57.44
CA GLU A 144 13.61 -20.06 57.69
C GLU A 144 14.71 -19.75 58.73
N VAL A 145 14.67 -18.56 59.36
CA VAL A 145 15.53 -18.14 60.49
C VAL A 145 14.66 -17.93 61.72
#